data_AF-A0A1I3C9P3-F1
#
_entry.id   AF-A0A1I3C9P3-F1
#
_cell.length_a   1.000
_cell.length_b   1.000
_cell.length_c   1.000
_cell.angle_alpha   90.00
_cell.angle_beta   90.00
_cell.angle_gamma   90.00
#
_symmetry.space_group_name_H-M   'P 1'
#
loop_
_entity.id
_entity.type
_entity.pdbx_description
1 polymer ?
#
loop_
_entity_poly.entity_id
_entity_poly.type
_entity_poly.pdbx_seq_one_letter_code
_entity_poly.pdbx_strand_id
1 'polypeptide(L)'
;MVEVKYHLGKSKIHNVTLDDFVETTKKKAPHYSIDNPADMLPINTEILQLAHDYFDKCIYIIRKTTGLVISDNLAERIARDYMAHPGYMTYDVTRENVPYIMDRCMTGIGLVKRKIEKDSPIYKLLESKKEISLVPDGKTKTGIQLYRIESTIGYLELMFNVSNYKFRGDSTSGLKEYLKLHIGIPDGNGTYDTYSENEIEVDPFFFNKMIYSKRPLPPRPEIVDIANKYLVI
;
A
#
# COMPACT_ATOMS: atom_id res chain seq x y z
N MET A 1 26.29 -2.32 9.77
CA MET A 1 25.93 -0.98 9.29
C MET A 1 24.47 -1.08 8.87
N VAL A 2 23.54 -0.57 9.69
CA VAL A 2 22.10 -0.63 9.40
C VAL A 2 21.56 0.78 9.57
N GLU A 3 20.96 1.30 8.50
CA GLU A 3 20.39 2.63 8.43
C GLU A 3 18.90 2.54 8.77
N VAL A 4 18.49 3.16 9.88
CA VAL A 4 17.08 3.38 10.20
C VAL A 4 16.88 4.88 10.37
N LYS A 5 16.04 5.47 9.51
CA LYS A 5 15.78 6.91 9.45
C LYS A 5 14.35 7.21 9.90
N TYR A 6 14.21 8.09 10.89
CA TYR A 6 13.00 8.86 11.13
C TYR A 6 13.33 10.34 11.34
N HIS A 7 12.46 11.21 10.80
CA HIS A 7 12.60 12.64 10.53
C HIS A 7 12.90 13.54 11.74
N LEU A 8 13.81 14.48 11.54
CA LEU A 8 13.57 15.94 11.46
C LEU A 8 14.93 16.64 11.63
N GLY A 9 15.29 17.48 10.66
CA GLY A 9 16.59 18.11 10.51
C GLY A 9 17.14 18.75 11.79
N LYS A 10 18.15 18.09 12.37
CA LYS A 10 19.40 18.61 12.95
C LYS A 10 20.11 17.46 13.67
N SER A 11 20.70 16.53 12.92
CA SER A 11 21.45 15.43 13.52
C SER A 11 22.95 15.70 13.40
N LYS A 12 23.57 16.11 14.51
CA LYS A 12 25.00 15.85 14.72
C LYS A 12 25.17 14.34 14.74
N ILE A 13 26.15 13.84 14.00
CA ILE A 13 26.55 12.43 14.01
C ILE A 13 26.93 12.08 15.46
N HIS A 14 26.10 11.29 16.10
CA HIS A 14 26.48 10.56 17.30
C HIS A 14 26.67 9.11 16.87
N ASN A 15 27.84 8.54 17.20
CA ASN A 15 28.14 7.13 17.03
C ASN A 15 27.22 6.32 17.95
N VAL A 16 25.99 6.07 17.50
CA VAL A 16 24.98 5.31 18.24
C VAL A 16 24.95 3.91 17.64
N THR A 17 25.19 2.91 18.47
CA THR A 17 25.11 1.50 18.06
C THR A 17 23.65 1.07 17.92
N LEU A 18 23.39 -0.06 17.24
CA LEU A 18 22.03 -0.62 17.15
C LEU A 18 21.44 -0.88 18.55
N ASP A 19 22.28 -1.33 19.48
CA ASP A 19 21.89 -1.63 20.85
C ASP A 19 21.44 -0.36 21.60
N ASP A 20 22.18 0.74 21.44
CA ASP A 20 21.82 2.04 22.01
C ASP A 20 20.48 2.57 21.46
N PHE A 21 20.20 2.34 20.16
CA PHE A 21 18.93 2.72 19.53
C PHE A 21 17.76 1.90 20.08
N VAL A 22 17.93 0.57 20.22
CA VAL A 22 16.92 -0.34 20.77
C VAL A 22 16.61 0.01 22.22
N GLU A 23 17.63 0.25 23.04
CA GLU A 23 17.45 0.62 24.45
C GLU A 23 16.75 1.97 24.59
N THR A 24 17.14 2.97 23.79
CA THR A 24 16.52 4.30 23.82
C THR A 24 15.06 4.26 23.36
N THR A 25 14.75 3.44 22.35
CA THR A 25 13.37 3.27 21.84
C THR A 25 12.49 2.58 22.88
N LYS A 26 12.98 1.51 23.52
CA LYS A 26 12.29 0.86 24.66
C LYS A 26 12.04 1.82 25.82
N LYS A 27 12.95 2.76 26.06
CA LYS A 27 12.83 3.74 27.15
C LYS A 27 11.84 4.87 26.85
N LYS A 28 11.78 5.33 25.58
CA LYS A 28 10.88 6.41 25.14
C LYS A 28 9.46 5.94 24.80
N ALA A 29 9.33 4.73 24.27
CA ALA A 29 8.05 4.13 23.93
C ALA A 29 8.01 2.71 24.52
N PRO A 30 7.80 2.57 25.85
CA PRO A 30 7.90 1.28 26.56
C PRO A 30 6.84 0.25 26.15
N HIS A 31 5.83 0.66 25.38
CA HIS A 31 4.79 -0.17 24.78
C HIS A 31 5.09 -0.52 23.31
N TYR A 32 6.14 0.06 22.72
CA TYR A 32 6.65 -0.28 21.40
C TYR A 32 7.62 -1.46 21.59
N SER A 33 7.07 -2.66 21.75
CA SER A 33 7.85 -3.88 21.52
C SER A 33 8.26 -3.86 20.05
N ILE A 34 9.54 -4.07 19.78
CA ILE A 34 9.95 -4.59 18.48
C ILE A 34 9.25 -5.93 18.40
N ASP A 35 8.25 -6.05 17.53
CA ASP A 35 7.33 -7.19 17.44
C ASP A 35 8.10 -8.49 17.62
N ASN A 36 8.01 -9.06 18.82
CA ASN A 36 8.60 -10.36 19.07
C ASN A 36 7.64 -11.35 18.42
N PRO A 37 8.07 -12.30 17.60
CA PRO A 37 7.17 -13.33 17.05
C PRO A 37 6.34 -14.05 18.14
N ALA A 38 6.83 -14.03 19.39
CA ALA A 38 6.12 -14.50 20.57
C ALA A 38 4.88 -13.69 20.99
N ASP A 39 4.72 -12.45 20.52
CA ASP A 39 3.59 -11.55 20.80
C ASP A 39 2.48 -11.66 19.73
N MET A 40 2.67 -12.51 18.71
CA MET A 40 1.70 -12.73 17.64
C MET A 40 0.45 -13.44 18.20
N LEU A 41 -0.69 -12.74 18.23
CA LEU A 41 -1.95 -13.38 18.58
C LEU A 41 -2.39 -14.33 17.46
N PRO A 42 -3.21 -15.36 17.75
CA PRO A 42 -3.71 -16.28 16.72
C PRO A 42 -4.38 -15.57 15.53
N ILE A 43 -5.04 -14.44 15.79
CA ILE A 43 -5.65 -13.62 14.74
C ILE A 43 -4.59 -13.01 13.81
N ASN A 44 -3.44 -12.58 14.31
CA ASN A 44 -2.38 -12.00 13.46
C ASN A 44 -1.81 -13.07 12.51
N THR A 45 -1.62 -14.30 13.02
CA THR A 45 -1.21 -15.45 12.20
C THR A 45 -2.24 -15.75 11.13
N GLU A 46 -3.53 -15.72 11.47
CA GLU A 46 -4.61 -15.93 10.52
C GLU A 46 -4.65 -14.83 9.44
N ILE A 47 -4.47 -13.56 9.81
CA ILE A 47 -4.40 -12.45 8.86
C ILE A 47 -3.22 -12.60 7.90
N LEU A 48 -2.05 -12.96 8.41
CA LEU A 48 -0.88 -13.19 7.57
C LEU A 48 -1.10 -14.39 6.63
N GLN A 49 -1.72 -15.47 7.10
CA GLN A 49 -2.08 -16.61 6.28
C GLN A 49 -3.08 -16.23 5.17
N LEU A 50 -4.09 -15.39 5.48
CA LEU A 50 -5.02 -14.86 4.47
C LEU A 50 -4.29 -14.00 3.43
N ALA A 51 -3.36 -13.15 3.86
CA ALA A 51 -2.55 -12.34 2.96
C ALA A 51 -1.71 -13.20 2.03
N HIS A 52 -1.13 -14.30 2.54
CA HIS A 52 -0.35 -15.29 1.80
C HIS A 52 -1.22 -16.05 0.79
N ASP A 53 -2.25 -16.75 1.25
CA ASP A 53 -3.06 -17.67 0.42
C ASP A 53 -3.86 -16.95 -0.67
N TYR A 54 -4.19 -15.69 -0.42
CA TYR A 54 -4.99 -14.86 -1.31
C TYR A 54 -4.25 -13.61 -1.78
N PHE A 55 -2.92 -13.67 -1.86
CA PHE A 55 -2.10 -12.54 -2.30
C PHE A 55 -2.49 -12.05 -3.71
N ASP A 56 -2.81 -12.98 -4.61
CA ASP A 56 -3.31 -12.68 -5.96
C ASP A 56 -4.57 -11.79 -5.95
N LYS A 57 -5.50 -12.07 -5.03
CA LYS A 57 -6.74 -11.32 -4.83
C LYS A 57 -6.45 -9.98 -4.17
N CYS A 58 -5.51 -9.92 -3.23
CA CYS A 58 -5.06 -8.66 -2.65
C CYS A 58 -4.53 -7.71 -3.73
N ILE A 59 -3.63 -8.19 -4.58
CA ILE A 59 -3.09 -7.41 -5.72
C ILE A 59 -4.20 -6.99 -6.68
N TYR A 60 -5.17 -7.87 -6.97
CA TYR A 60 -6.30 -7.53 -7.81
C TYR A 60 -7.15 -6.40 -7.20
N ILE A 61 -7.45 -6.47 -5.90
CA ILE A 61 -8.25 -5.48 -5.19
C ILE A 61 -7.53 -4.14 -5.15
N ILE A 62 -6.24 -4.10 -4.80
CA ILE A 62 -5.43 -2.87 -4.79
C ILE A 62 -5.47 -2.20 -6.17
N ARG A 63 -5.28 -2.98 -7.25
CA ARG A 63 -5.40 -2.46 -8.62
C ARG A 63 -6.79 -1.92 -8.92
N LYS A 64 -7.86 -2.57 -8.46
CA LYS A 64 -9.24 -2.11 -8.71
C LYS A 64 -9.60 -0.87 -7.91
N THR A 65 -9.10 -0.76 -6.70
CA THR A 65 -9.31 0.38 -5.81
C THR A 65 -8.54 1.60 -6.28
N THR A 66 -7.30 1.44 -6.74
CA THR A 66 -6.41 2.57 -7.09
C THR A 66 -6.40 2.88 -8.60
N GLY A 67 -6.55 1.86 -9.44
CA GLY A 67 -6.30 1.92 -10.88
C GLY A 67 -4.86 1.65 -11.29
N LEU A 68 -3.94 1.48 -10.34
CA LEU A 68 -2.53 1.26 -10.64
C LEU A 68 -2.30 -0.13 -11.25
N VAL A 69 -1.63 -0.19 -12.40
CA VAL A 69 -1.20 -1.48 -12.95
C VAL A 69 -0.02 -2.01 -12.14
N ILE A 70 -0.23 -3.16 -11.50
CA ILE A 70 0.77 -3.83 -10.67
C ILE A 70 1.54 -4.86 -11.50
N SER A 71 2.83 -4.61 -11.70
CA SER A 71 3.79 -5.58 -12.24
C SER A 71 4.26 -6.54 -11.17
N ASP A 72 4.91 -7.64 -11.57
CA ASP A 72 5.40 -8.65 -10.62
C ASP A 72 6.46 -8.06 -9.68
N ASN A 73 7.36 -7.21 -10.18
CA ASN A 73 8.30 -6.46 -9.34
C ASN A 73 7.61 -5.52 -8.33
N LEU A 74 6.48 -4.92 -8.70
CA LEU A 74 5.71 -4.11 -7.76
C LEU A 74 5.00 -5.00 -6.73
N ALA A 75 4.43 -6.14 -7.14
CA ALA A 75 3.84 -7.10 -6.21
C ALA A 75 4.88 -7.63 -5.20
N GLU A 76 6.10 -7.94 -5.65
CA GLU A 76 7.20 -8.32 -4.77
C GLU A 76 7.54 -7.23 -3.75
N ARG A 77 7.56 -5.95 -4.18
CA ARG A 77 7.73 -4.83 -3.26
C ARG A 77 6.56 -4.72 -2.28
N ILE A 78 5.32 -4.90 -2.73
CA ILE A 78 4.13 -4.86 -1.87
C ILE A 78 4.22 -5.92 -0.77
N ALA A 79 4.58 -7.16 -1.12
CA ALA A 79 4.74 -8.24 -0.15
C ALA A 79 5.84 -7.92 0.88
N ARG A 80 6.99 -7.42 0.42
CA ARG A 80 8.08 -6.99 1.31
C ARG A 80 7.67 -5.85 2.23
N ASP A 81 6.99 -4.83 1.70
CA ASP A 81 6.57 -3.65 2.47
C ASP A 81 5.53 -4.04 3.52
N TYR A 82 4.64 -4.99 3.22
CA TYR A 82 3.66 -5.52 4.17
C TYR A 82 4.28 -6.30 5.33
N MET A 83 5.41 -6.99 5.09
CA MET A 83 6.17 -7.63 6.16
C MET A 83 7.03 -6.64 6.95
N ALA A 84 7.60 -5.64 6.28
CA ALA A 84 8.43 -4.61 6.92
C ALA A 84 7.61 -3.63 7.77
N HIS A 85 6.38 -3.34 7.36
CA HIS A 85 5.38 -2.61 8.12
C HIS A 85 4.26 -3.60 8.44
N PRO A 86 4.35 -4.34 9.57
CA PRO A 86 3.56 -5.56 9.82
C PRO A 86 2.07 -5.23 9.93
N GLY A 87 1.43 -5.09 8.76
CA GLY A 87 0.04 -4.68 8.65
C GLY A 87 -0.90 -5.71 9.26
N TYR A 88 -0.45 -6.96 9.32
CA TYR A 88 -1.13 -8.05 10.01
C TYR A 88 -1.15 -7.90 11.53
N MET A 89 -0.41 -6.93 12.11
CA MET A 89 -0.36 -6.63 13.54
C MET A 89 -1.05 -5.31 13.91
N THR A 90 -1.57 -4.54 12.96
CA THR A 90 -2.19 -3.25 13.27
C THR A 90 -3.56 -3.43 13.93
N TYR A 91 -3.90 -2.56 14.87
CA TYR A 91 -5.15 -2.68 15.65
C TYR A 91 -6.44 -2.62 14.81
N ASP A 92 -6.35 -2.09 13.59
CA ASP A 92 -7.47 -1.89 12.66
C ASP A 92 -7.54 -2.95 11.55
N VAL A 93 -6.70 -3.98 11.58
CA VAL A 93 -6.77 -5.09 10.61
C VAL A 93 -7.87 -6.08 10.98
N THR A 94 -8.60 -6.53 9.97
CA THR A 94 -9.62 -7.58 10.06
C THR A 94 -9.44 -8.57 8.90
N ARG A 95 -10.17 -9.69 8.94
CA ARG A 95 -10.11 -10.70 7.86
C ARG A 95 -10.53 -10.13 6.52
N GLU A 96 -11.37 -9.10 6.54
CA GLU A 96 -12.02 -8.50 5.39
C GLU A 96 -11.18 -7.41 4.71
N ASN A 97 -10.35 -6.68 5.47
CA ASN A 97 -9.68 -5.48 5.00
C ASN A 97 -8.19 -5.68 4.67
N VAL A 98 -7.70 -6.92 4.70
CA VAL A 98 -6.29 -7.27 4.43
C VAL A 98 -5.72 -6.54 3.19
N PRO A 99 -6.40 -6.50 2.03
CA PRO A 99 -5.88 -5.79 0.86
C PRO A 99 -5.71 -4.29 1.07
N TYR A 100 -6.60 -3.65 1.83
CA TYR A 100 -6.58 -2.20 2.09
C TYR A 100 -5.49 -1.83 3.10
N ILE A 101 -5.31 -2.66 4.13
CA ILE A 101 -4.18 -2.49 5.06
C ILE A 101 -2.86 -2.73 4.33
N MET A 102 -2.80 -3.71 3.43
CA MET A 102 -1.63 -3.94 2.57
C MET A 102 -1.31 -2.75 1.67
N ASP A 103 -2.31 -2.14 1.04
CA ASP A 103 -2.18 -0.90 0.26
C ASP A 103 -1.61 0.24 1.12
N ARG A 104 -2.12 0.39 2.35
CA ARG A 104 -1.65 1.39 3.33
C ARG A 104 -0.20 1.16 3.76
N CYS A 105 0.25 -0.10 3.86
CA CYS A 105 1.63 -0.43 4.24
C CYS A 105 2.65 -0.18 3.13
N MET A 106 2.21 0.08 1.89
CA MET A 106 3.13 0.33 0.78
C MET A 106 3.92 1.62 1.01
N THR A 107 5.24 1.52 0.82
CA THR A 107 6.08 2.71 0.72
C THR A 107 5.79 3.47 -0.57
N GLY A 108 6.06 4.79 -0.59
CA GLY A 108 5.71 5.68 -1.70
C GLY A 108 6.09 5.12 -3.09
N ILE A 109 5.10 5.05 -3.98
CA ILE A 109 5.26 4.51 -5.33
C ILE A 109 5.43 5.67 -6.32
N GLY A 110 6.60 5.74 -6.96
CA GLY A 110 6.83 6.65 -8.07
C GLY A 110 5.86 6.40 -9.23
N LEU A 111 5.06 7.40 -9.60
CA LEU A 111 3.99 7.26 -10.60
C LEU A 111 4.42 7.49 -12.05
N VAL A 112 5.42 8.35 -12.30
CA VAL A 112 5.84 8.66 -13.68
C VAL A 112 6.35 7.40 -14.37
N LYS A 113 6.00 7.24 -15.66
CA LYS A 113 6.16 6.04 -16.50
C LYS A 113 5.31 4.83 -16.13
N ARG A 114 4.56 4.84 -15.02
CA ARG A 114 3.63 3.73 -14.71
C ARG A 114 2.35 3.83 -15.52
N LYS A 115 1.65 2.69 -15.61
CA LYS A 115 0.36 2.57 -16.27
C LYS A 115 -0.78 2.60 -15.25
N ILE A 116 -1.86 3.27 -15.61
CA ILE A 116 -3.10 3.35 -14.83
C ILE A 116 -4.31 3.05 -15.71
N GLU A 117 -5.37 2.51 -15.11
CA GLU A 117 -6.66 2.29 -15.78
C GLU A 117 -7.39 3.63 -16.01
N LYS A 118 -8.02 3.79 -17.19
CA LYS A 118 -8.88 4.94 -17.49
C LYS A 118 -9.99 5.08 -16.44
N ASP A 119 -10.30 6.33 -16.08
CA ASP A 119 -11.38 6.70 -15.15
C ASP A 119 -11.21 6.15 -13.71
N SER A 120 -10.05 5.55 -13.41
CA SER A 120 -9.68 5.11 -12.07
C SER A 120 -9.42 6.29 -11.12
N PRO A 121 -9.38 6.06 -9.80
CA PRO A 121 -9.10 7.14 -8.86
C PRO A 121 -7.77 7.86 -9.11
N ILE A 122 -6.66 7.15 -9.38
CA ILE A 122 -5.39 7.80 -9.73
C ILE A 122 -5.50 8.57 -11.06
N TYR A 123 -6.23 8.04 -12.04
CA TYR A 123 -6.46 8.74 -13.31
C TYR A 123 -7.14 10.09 -13.09
N LYS A 124 -8.20 10.12 -12.29
CA LYS A 124 -8.94 11.35 -11.96
C LYS A 124 -8.10 12.37 -11.19
N LEU A 125 -7.18 11.91 -10.33
CA LEU A 125 -6.24 12.79 -9.63
C LEU A 125 -5.26 13.50 -10.58
N LEU A 126 -5.00 12.93 -11.76
CA LEU A 126 -3.97 13.40 -12.67
C LEU A 126 -4.52 14.03 -13.97
N GLU A 127 -5.73 13.69 -14.40
CA GLU A 127 -6.26 14.08 -15.72
C GLU A 127 -6.37 15.60 -15.93
N SER A 128 -6.53 16.36 -14.86
CA SER A 128 -6.66 17.83 -14.90
C SER A 128 -5.32 18.57 -14.69
N LYS A 129 -4.21 17.85 -14.50
CA LYS A 129 -2.91 18.43 -14.16
C LYS A 129 -2.11 18.74 -15.43
N LYS A 130 -1.76 20.01 -15.65
CA LYS A 130 -1.06 20.49 -16.86
C LYS A 130 0.36 19.93 -17.01
N GLU A 131 0.99 19.57 -15.89
CA GLU A 131 2.34 18.99 -15.81
C GLU A 131 2.37 17.50 -16.19
N ILE A 132 1.20 16.89 -16.40
CA ILE A 132 1.02 15.47 -16.67
C ILE A 132 0.37 15.25 -18.02
N SER A 133 0.91 14.30 -18.77
CA SER A 133 0.29 13.75 -19.97
C SER A 133 -0.07 12.29 -19.71
N LEU A 134 -1.34 11.95 -19.92
CA LEU A 134 -1.83 10.57 -19.87
C LEU A 134 -1.84 10.03 -21.31
N VAL A 135 -0.83 9.22 -21.65
CA VAL A 135 -0.63 8.68 -23.00
C VAL A 135 -1.26 7.30 -23.12
N PRO A 136 -2.17 7.03 -24.06
CA PRO A 136 -2.74 5.69 -24.26
C PRO A 136 -1.65 4.61 -24.42
N ASP A 137 -1.74 3.53 -23.64
CA ASP A 137 -0.72 2.47 -23.59
C ASP A 137 -1.36 1.08 -23.44
N GLY A 138 -2.13 0.70 -24.46
CA GLY A 138 -2.77 -0.62 -24.55
C GLY A 138 -4.09 -0.74 -23.78
N LYS A 139 -4.58 -1.96 -23.63
CA LYS A 139 -5.82 -2.29 -22.94
C LYS A 139 -5.66 -3.51 -22.05
N THR A 140 -6.47 -3.60 -21.00
CA THR A 140 -6.58 -4.82 -20.20
C THR A 140 -7.25 -5.95 -21.00
N LYS A 141 -7.15 -7.19 -20.52
CA LYS A 141 -7.91 -8.32 -21.09
C LYS A 141 -9.42 -8.09 -21.10
N THR A 142 -9.93 -7.26 -20.19
CA THR A 142 -11.34 -6.88 -20.10
C THR A 142 -11.69 -5.65 -20.93
N GLY A 143 -10.77 -5.15 -21.77
CA GLY A 143 -10.98 -4.02 -22.68
C GLY A 143 -10.83 -2.63 -22.07
N ILE A 144 -10.44 -2.52 -20.80
CA ILE A 144 -10.24 -1.22 -20.14
C ILE A 144 -9.01 -0.54 -20.73
N GLN A 145 -9.14 0.73 -21.14
CA GLN A 145 -8.03 1.52 -21.68
C GLN A 145 -6.99 1.80 -20.58
N LEU A 146 -5.72 1.60 -20.91
CA LEU A 146 -4.59 1.95 -20.04
C LEU A 146 -3.93 3.23 -20.52
N TYR A 147 -3.41 4.00 -19.57
CA TYR A 147 -2.65 5.23 -19.83
C TYR A 147 -1.33 5.18 -19.10
N ARG A 148 -0.24 5.50 -19.80
CA ARG A 148 1.07 5.73 -19.19
C ARG A 148 1.16 7.19 -18.74
N ILE A 149 1.64 7.38 -17.51
CA ILE A 149 1.85 8.70 -16.91
C ILE A 149 3.17 9.26 -17.43
N GLU A 150 3.13 10.42 -18.07
CA GLU A 150 4.30 11.14 -18.59
C GLU A 150 4.34 12.55 -18.00
N SER A 151 5.53 13.08 -17.74
CA SER A 151 5.69 14.50 -17.36
C SER A 151 5.87 15.36 -18.61
N THR A 152 5.19 16.51 -18.65
CA THR A 152 5.34 17.50 -19.73
C THR A 152 6.46 18.51 -19.46
N ILE A 153 6.99 18.55 -18.24
CA ILE A 153 7.97 19.55 -17.78
C ILE A 153 9.37 18.96 -17.51
N GLY A 154 9.62 17.72 -17.94
CA GLY A 154 10.89 17.02 -17.74
C GLY A 154 10.87 16.16 -16.48
N TYR A 155 11.80 16.39 -15.55
CA TYR A 155 11.87 15.60 -14.32
C TYR A 155 10.79 16.08 -13.33
N LEU A 156 9.87 15.17 -13.01
CA LEU A 156 8.82 15.38 -12.00
C LEU A 156 8.68 14.10 -11.20
N GLU A 157 9.00 14.15 -9.91
CA GLU A 157 8.85 13.01 -9.02
C GLU A 157 7.49 13.08 -8.32
N LEU A 158 6.61 12.13 -8.65
CA LEU A 158 5.31 11.96 -8.02
C LEU A 158 5.30 10.67 -7.22
N MET A 159 5.16 10.78 -5.90
CA MET A 159 5.04 9.64 -5.00
C MET A 159 3.58 9.42 -4.61
N PHE A 160 3.08 8.22 -4.88
CA PHE A 160 1.75 7.78 -4.48
C PHE A 160 1.81 6.94 -3.22
N ASN A 161 0.90 7.21 -2.29
CA ASN A 161 0.70 6.39 -1.10
C ASN A 161 -0.78 6.36 -0.71
N VAL A 162 -1.17 5.31 -0.01
CA VAL A 162 -2.49 5.19 0.61
C VAL A 162 -2.35 5.44 2.11
N SER A 163 -3.28 6.17 2.67
CA SER A 163 -3.25 6.57 4.08
C SER A 163 -4.65 6.68 4.66
N ASN A 164 -4.73 6.89 5.97
CA ASN A 164 -5.98 7.20 6.68
C ASN A 164 -7.11 6.20 6.39
N TYR A 165 -6.79 4.90 6.41
CA TYR A 165 -7.82 3.86 6.42
C TYR A 165 -8.70 4.05 7.65
N LYS A 166 -10.01 4.18 7.45
CA LYS A 166 -10.95 4.45 8.54
C LYS A 166 -12.31 3.80 8.29
N PHE A 167 -12.95 3.43 9.39
CA PHE A 167 -14.34 3.01 9.43
C PHE A 167 -15.23 4.22 9.73
N ARG A 168 -16.39 4.29 9.08
CA ARG A 168 -17.47 5.20 9.44
C ARG A 168 -18.76 4.40 9.59
N GLY A 169 -19.23 4.27 10.82
CA GLY A 169 -20.56 3.76 11.08
C GLY A 169 -21.59 4.85 10.81
N ASP A 170 -22.58 4.54 9.98
CA ASP A 170 -23.79 5.35 9.83
C ASP A 170 -24.97 4.53 10.34
N SER A 171 -25.73 5.12 11.27
CA SER A 171 -26.96 4.54 11.84
C SER A 171 -28.01 4.15 10.79
N THR A 172 -27.88 4.64 9.56
CA THR A 172 -28.83 4.42 8.47
C THR A 172 -28.28 3.63 7.27
N SER A 173 -26.97 3.69 7.00
CA SER A 173 -26.36 3.08 5.80
C SER A 173 -25.38 1.94 6.06
N GLY A 174 -25.16 1.57 7.33
CA GLY A 174 -24.27 0.47 7.71
C GLY A 174 -22.82 0.90 7.94
N LEU A 175 -21.91 -0.07 8.03
CA LEU A 175 -20.47 0.15 8.16
C LEU A 175 -19.88 0.50 6.78
N LYS A 176 -19.20 1.64 6.68
CA LYS A 176 -18.44 2.05 5.50
C LYS A 176 -16.96 2.15 5.81
N GLU A 177 -16.14 1.88 4.81
CA GLU A 177 -14.69 1.99 4.89
C GLU A 177 -14.18 3.01 3.87
N TYR A 178 -13.16 3.76 4.26
CA TYR A 178 -12.58 4.81 3.44
C TYR A 178 -11.06 4.70 3.41
N LEU A 179 -10.48 5.07 2.27
CA LEU A 179 -9.04 5.22 2.06
C LEU A 179 -8.74 6.62 1.54
N LYS A 180 -7.66 7.23 2.01
CA LYS A 180 -7.13 8.46 1.43
C LYS A 180 -6.00 8.14 0.46
N LEU A 181 -6.25 8.39 -0.81
CA LEU A 181 -5.24 8.36 -1.87
C LEU A 181 -4.50 9.70 -1.86
N HIS A 182 -3.18 9.65 -1.76
CA HIS A 182 -2.33 10.83 -1.72
C HIS A 182 -1.22 10.72 -2.77
N ILE A 183 -1.02 11.80 -3.52
CA ILE A 183 0.10 12.00 -4.44
C ILE A 183 0.87 13.21 -3.92
N GLY A 184 2.13 13.00 -3.58
CA GLY A 184 3.03 14.04 -3.09
C GLY A 184 4.24 14.24 -4.00
N ILE A 185 4.83 15.43 -3.90
CA ILE A 185 6.15 15.73 -4.46
C ILE A 185 7.15 15.74 -3.29
N PRO A 186 8.25 14.98 -3.36
CA PRO A 186 9.26 15.02 -2.31
C PRO A 186 9.83 16.44 -2.16
N ASP A 187 9.89 16.93 -0.93
CA ASP A 187 10.37 18.29 -0.64
C ASP A 187 11.89 18.35 -0.37
N GLY A 188 12.58 17.21 -0.44
CA GLY A 188 14.01 17.07 -0.14
C GLY A 188 14.36 16.99 1.35
N ASN A 189 13.40 17.21 2.26
CA ASN A 189 13.56 17.08 3.72
C ASN A 189 13.08 15.71 4.24
N GLY A 190 12.75 14.81 3.32
CA GLY A 190 12.14 13.52 3.59
C GLY A 190 10.62 13.61 3.77
N THR A 191 10.01 14.78 3.58
CA THR A 191 8.57 14.98 3.60
C THR A 191 8.05 15.16 2.17
N TYR A 192 6.75 15.38 2.05
CA TYR A 192 6.08 15.53 0.76
C TYR A 192 5.13 16.73 0.80
N ASP A 193 5.20 17.56 -0.23
CA ASP A 193 4.14 18.53 -0.51
C ASP A 193 3.00 17.82 -1.22
N THR A 194 1.76 18.05 -0.77
CA THR A 194 0.57 17.47 -1.38
C THR A 194 0.37 18.03 -2.79
N TYR A 195 0.45 17.15 -3.79
CA TYR A 195 0.20 17.48 -5.18
C TYR A 195 -1.27 17.24 -5.57
N SER A 196 -1.84 16.14 -5.08
CA SER A 196 -3.26 15.84 -5.21
C SER A 196 -3.67 14.77 -4.22
N GLU A 197 -4.92 14.81 -3.77
CA GLU A 197 -5.47 13.81 -2.88
C GLU A 197 -6.95 13.59 -3.14
N ASN A 198 -7.44 12.40 -2.79
CA ASN A 198 -8.86 12.10 -2.80
C ASN A 198 -9.17 11.05 -1.73
N GLU A 199 -10.33 11.14 -1.12
CA GLU A 199 -10.86 10.08 -0.26
C GLU A 199 -11.84 9.23 -1.08
N ILE A 200 -11.68 7.91 -0.99
CA ILE A 200 -12.54 6.96 -1.70
C ILE A 200 -13.24 6.06 -0.68
N GLU A 201 -14.51 5.76 -0.95
CA GLU A 201 -15.25 4.72 -0.25
C GLU A 201 -14.87 3.37 -0.86
N VAL A 202 -14.57 2.38 -0.01
CA VAL A 202 -14.28 1.01 -0.43
C VAL A 202 -15.33 0.05 0.10
N ASP A 203 -15.55 -1.05 -0.65
CA ASP A 203 -16.48 -2.10 -0.23
C ASP A 203 -15.82 -2.94 0.87
N PRO A 204 -16.33 -2.91 2.12
CA PRO A 204 -15.76 -3.64 3.25
C PRO A 204 -15.82 -5.16 3.04
N PHE A 205 -16.63 -5.66 2.10
CA PHE A 205 -16.80 -7.09 1.85
C PHE A 205 -16.12 -7.56 0.55
N PHE A 206 -15.39 -6.70 -0.16
CA PHE A 206 -14.84 -7.05 -1.47
C PHE A 206 -13.89 -8.25 -1.38
N PHE A 207 -13.02 -8.29 -0.38
CA PHE A 207 -12.09 -9.40 -0.20
C PHE A 207 -12.81 -10.73 0.07
N ASN A 208 -13.79 -10.73 0.99
CA ASN A 208 -14.62 -11.91 1.24
C ASN A 208 -15.35 -12.38 -0.01
N LYS A 209 -15.93 -11.47 -0.80
CA LYS A 209 -16.60 -11.80 -2.07
C LYS A 209 -15.63 -12.46 -3.05
N MET A 210 -14.36 -12.04 -3.07
CA MET A 210 -13.33 -12.62 -3.93
C MET A 210 -12.87 -14.00 -3.46
N ILE A 211 -12.70 -14.20 -2.15
CA ILE A 211 -12.32 -15.49 -1.56
C ILE A 211 -13.42 -16.54 -1.77
N TYR A 212 -14.67 -16.19 -1.48
CA TYR A 212 -15.81 -17.11 -1.54
C TYR A 212 -16.55 -17.08 -2.88
N SER A 213 -15.89 -16.58 -3.93
CA SER A 213 -16.48 -16.53 -5.27
C SER A 213 -16.78 -17.95 -5.78
N LYS A 214 -17.99 -18.17 -6.31
CA LYS A 214 -18.37 -19.42 -6.99
C LYS A 214 -17.58 -19.67 -8.29
N ARG A 215 -16.87 -18.65 -8.79
CA ARG A 215 -16.01 -18.73 -9.98
C ARG A 215 -14.65 -18.15 -9.61
N PRO A 216 -13.80 -18.91 -8.89
CA PRO A 216 -12.49 -18.44 -8.51
C PRO A 216 -11.64 -18.21 -9.77
N LEU A 217 -10.95 -17.08 -9.82
CA LEU A 217 -9.91 -16.88 -10.82
C LEU A 217 -8.72 -17.77 -10.42
N PRO A 218 -8.10 -18.50 -11.36
CA PRO A 218 -6.90 -19.25 -11.04
C PRO A 218 -5.81 -18.26 -10.60
N PRO A 219 -5.06 -18.57 -9.53
CA PRO A 219 -3.99 -17.70 -9.10
C PRO A 219 -2.91 -17.63 -10.17
N ARG A 220 -2.25 -16.49 -10.26
CA ARG A 220 -1.09 -16.32 -11.13
C ARG A 220 0.13 -17.00 -10.48
N PRO A 221 0.81 -17.95 -11.15
CA PRO A 221 1.95 -18.66 -10.57
C PRO A 221 3.02 -17.73 -10.02
N GLU A 222 3.35 -16.66 -10.75
CA GLU A 222 4.41 -15.72 -10.34
C GLU A 222 4.04 -14.97 -9.05
N ILE A 223 2.75 -14.69 -8.84
CA ILE A 223 2.27 -14.02 -7.63
C ILE A 223 2.25 -14.98 -6.44
N VAL A 224 1.93 -16.26 -6.68
CA VAL A 224 2.04 -17.31 -5.65
C VAL A 224 3.48 -17.49 -5.21
N ASP A 225 4.43 -17.52 -6.15
CA ASP A 225 5.85 -17.63 -5.83
C ASP A 225 6.36 -16.45 -5.00
N ILE A 226 5.87 -15.23 -5.29
CA ILE A 226 6.16 -14.04 -4.48
C ILE A 226 5.59 -14.21 -3.06
N ALA A 227 4.35 -14.67 -2.91
CA ALA A 227 3.73 -14.89 -1.60
C ALA A 227 4.53 -15.90 -0.77
N ASN A 228 4.85 -17.07 -1.35
CA ASN A 228 5.63 -18.12 -0.71
C ASN A 228 7.03 -17.64 -0.27
N LYS A 229 7.61 -16.68 -0.99
CA LYS A 229 8.94 -16.15 -0.71
C LYS A 229 8.94 -15.10 0.41
N TYR A 230 7.89 -14.28 0.50
CA TYR A 230 7.91 -13.08 1.34
C TYR A 230 6.88 -13.08 2.46
N LEU A 231 5.70 -13.66 2.26
CA LEU A 231 4.60 -13.63 3.24
C LEU A 231 4.62 -14.87 4.13
N VAL A 232 5.77 -15.13 4.74
CA VAL A 232 6.00 -16.30 5.61
C VAL A 232 5.99 -15.90 7.08
N ILE A 233 5.57 -16.82 7.93
CA ILE A 233 5.65 -16.72 9.40
C ILE A 233 7.07 -17.06 9.85
#